data_AF-A0A521E1K4-F1
#
_entry.id   AF-A0A521E1K4-F1
#
_cell.length_a   1.000
_cell.length_b   1.000
_cell.length_c   1.000
_cell.angle_alpha   90.00
_cell.angle_beta   90.00
_cell.angle_gamma   90.00
#
_symmetry.space_group_name_H-M   'P 1'
#
loop_
_entity.id
_entity.type
_entity.pdbx_description
1 polymer ?
#
loop_
_entity_poly.entity_id
_entity_poly.type
_entity_poly.pdbx_seq_one_letter_code
_entity_poly.pdbx_strand_id
1 'polypeptide(L)' 'MSERVTWETCPGCRRPAAVGWLDGDPVEFDCPRECPVPAGGLRAAFGPGHGGSHHPGR' A
#
# COMPACT_ATOMS: atom_id res chain seq x y z
N MET A 1 1.83 -0.83 19.37
CA MET A 1 2.25 -0.17 18.14
C MET A 1 3.03 -1.17 17.32
N SER A 2 2.39 -1.76 16.33
CA SER A 2 3.08 -2.57 15.33
C SER A 2 3.19 -1.75 14.05
N GLU A 3 4.40 -1.25 13.80
CA GLU A 3 4.76 -0.64 12.52
C GLU A 3 5.22 -1.72 11.54
N ARG A 4 4.87 -1.57 10.27
CA ARG A 4 5.39 -2.41 9.18
C ARG A 4 5.40 -1.65 7.87
N VAL A 5 6.20 -2.12 6.92
CA VAL A 5 6.20 -1.65 5.53
C VAL A 5 5.94 -2.84 4.61
N THR A 6 5.06 -2.68 3.62
CA THR A 6 4.81 -3.68 2.57
C THR A 6 5.01 -3.08 1.18
N TRP A 7 5.18 -3.96 0.20
CA TRP A 7 5.21 -3.59 -1.22
C TRP A 7 3.85 -3.91 -1.84
N GLU A 8 3.07 -2.88 -2.12
CA GLU A 8 1.75 -2.97 -2.75
C GLU A 8 1.80 -2.53 -4.22
N THR A 9 0.74 -2.81 -4.97
CA THR A 9 0.60 -2.29 -6.33
C THR A 9 0.05 -0.88 -6.30
N CYS A 10 0.79 0.09 -6.86
CA CYS A 10 0.31 1.46 -7.01
C CYS A 10 -0.98 1.50 -7.87
N PRO A 11 -2.07 2.10 -7.38
CA PRO A 11 -3.31 2.20 -8.16
C PRO A 11 -3.19 3.14 -9.37
N GLY A 12 -2.25 4.09 -9.35
CA GLY A 12 -2.01 5.03 -10.45
C GLY A 12 -1.18 4.43 -11.60
N CYS A 13 0.01 3.92 -11.30
CA CYS A 13 0.95 3.42 -12.34
C CYS A 13 1.11 1.90 -12.39
N ARG A 14 0.44 1.15 -11.52
CA ARG A 14 0.46 -0.33 -11.46
C ARG A 14 1.85 -0.94 -11.21
N ARG A 15 2.80 -0.15 -10.71
CA ARG A 15 4.14 -0.59 -10.29
C ARG A 15 4.20 -0.82 -8.78
N PRO A 16 5.21 -1.54 -8.27
CA PRO A 16 5.44 -1.66 -6.84
C PRO A 16 5.60 -0.29 -6.17
N ALA A 17 4.92 -0.11 -5.04
CA ALA A 17 5.00 1.07 -4.18
C ALA A 17 5.08 0.63 -2.72
N ALA A 18 5.83 1.35 -1.92
CA ALA A 18 5.95 1.07 -0.49
C ALA A 18 4.73 1.65 0.24
N VAL A 19 4.15 0.86 1.15
CA VAL A 19 3.06 1.30 2.02
C VAL A 19 3.50 1.10 3.47
N GLY A 20 3.50 2.18 4.24
CA GLY A 20 3.75 2.16 5.67
C GLY A 20 2.45 1.96 6.44
N TRP A 21 2.49 1.11 7.46
CA TRP A 21 1.33 0.74 8.28
C TRP A 21 1.61 0.99 9.75
N LEU A 22 0.59 1.47 10.46
CA LEU A 22 0.59 1.60 11.92
C LEU A 22 -0.65 0.91 12.47
N ASP A 23 -0.45 -0.08 13.34
CA ASP A 23 -1.52 -0.88 13.96
C ASP A 23 -2.53 -1.45 12.94
N GLY A 24 -2.04 -1.73 11.73
CA GLY A 24 -2.80 -2.31 10.63
C GLY A 24 -3.48 -1.32 9.68
N ASP A 25 -3.44 -0.03 9.99
CA ASP A 25 -3.91 1.02 9.11
C ASP A 25 -2.77 1.58 8.25
N PRO A 26 -2.97 1.76 6.93
CA PRO A 26 -1.97 2.37 6.07
C PRO A 26 -1.88 3.87 6.35
N VAL A 27 -0.69 4.34 6.68
CA VAL A 27 -0.40 5.73 7.07
C VAL A 27 0.54 6.45 6.11
N GLU A 28 1.32 5.72 5.34
CA GLU A 28 2.30 6.28 4.39
C GLU A 28 2.27 5.52 3.06
N PHE A 29 2.54 6.23 1.97
CA PHE A 29 2.61 5.68 0.62
C PHE A 29 3.72 6.37 -0.15
N ASP A 30 4.65 5.58 -0.66
CA ASP A 30 5.74 6.03 -1.51
C ASP A 30 5.71 5.26 -2.84
N CYS A 31 5.46 5.99 -3.92
CA CYS A 31 5.58 5.48 -5.27
C CYS A 31 6.86 6.05 -5.91
N PRO A 32 7.76 5.21 -6.46
CA PRO A 32 8.95 5.68 -7.18
C PRO A 32 8.66 6.53 -8.43
N ARG A 33 7.40 6.58 -8.87
CA ARG A 33 6.92 7.41 -9.98
C ARG A 33 6.23 8.69 -9.48
N GLU A 34 6.26 8.93 -8.18
CA GLU A 34 5.67 10.08 -7.50
C GLU A 34 4.18 10.22 -7.84
N CYS A 35 3.50 9.08 -7.99
CA CYS A 35 2.05 9.10 -8.20
C CYS A 35 1.36 9.75 -7.00
N PRO A 36 0.34 10.58 -7.24
CA PRO A 36 -0.38 11.23 -6.15
C PRO A 36 -1.07 10.19 -5.26
N VAL A 37 -1.29 10.57 -4.01
CA VAL A 37 -2.09 9.78 -3.07
C VAL A 37 -3.48 9.53 -3.69
N PRO A 38 -4.02 8.31 -3.61
CA PRO A 38 -5.34 7.98 -4.15
C PRO A 38 -6.41 8.93 -3.61
N ALA A 39 -7.37 9.32 -4.45
CA ALA A 39 -8.42 10.28 -4.07
C ALA A 39 -9.28 9.84 -2.88
N GLY A 40 -9.41 8.52 -2.64
CA GLY A 40 -10.07 7.95 -1.46
C GLY A 40 -9.19 7.81 -0.21
N GLY A 41 -7.94 8.27 -0.28
CA GLY A 41 -6.93 8.09 0.76
C GLY A 41 -6.34 6.67 0.82
N LEU A 42 -5.38 6.49 1.72
CA LEU A 42 -4.62 5.24 1.84
C LEU A 42 -5.47 4.08 2.35
N ARG A 43 -6.38 4.33 3.30
CA ARG A 43 -7.29 3.29 3.82
C ARG A 43 -8.22 2.75 2.75
N ALA A 44 -8.72 3.58 1.83
CA ALA A 44 -9.56 3.09 0.73
C ALA A 44 -8.75 2.29 -0.30
N ALA A 45 -7.49 2.66 -0.53
CA ALA A 45 -6.63 2.03 -1.51
C ALA A 45 -5.97 0.73 -1.02
N PHE A 46 -5.68 0.63 0.28
CA PHE A 46 -4.88 -0.47 0.85
C PHE A 46 -5.51 -1.11 2.10
N GLY A 47 -6.65 -0.59 2.60
CA GLY A 47 -7.27 -1.08 3.82
C GLY A 47 -7.72 -2.55 3.76
N PRO A 48 -8.11 -3.12 4.92
CA PRO A 48 -8.54 -4.51 5.03
C PRO A 48 -9.75 -4.76 4.11
N GLY A 49 -9.47 -5.42 2.97
CA GLY A 49 -10.39 -5.59 1.85
C GLY A 49 -9.71 -5.53 0.48
N HIS A 50 -8.53 -4.89 0.37
CA HIS A 50 -7.80 -4.74 -0.89
C HIS A 50 -6.65 -5.76 -1.08
N GLY A 51 -6.38 -6.59 -0.07
CA GLY A 51 -5.28 -7.56 -0.02
C GLY A 51 -5.63 -8.90 -0.64
N GLY A 52 -5.59 -8.97 -1.97
CA GLY A 52 -5.33 -10.23 -2.66
C GLY A 52 -3.87 -10.63 -2.44
N SER A 53 -3.65 -11.68 -1.66
CA SER A 53 -2.35 -12.26 -1.34
C SER A 53 -1.49 -12.48 -2.59
N HIS A 54 -0.49 -11.62 -2.84
CA HIS A 54 0.67 -12.03 -3.62
C HIS A 54 1.73 -12.55 -2.65
N HIS A 55 1.58 -13.83 -2.33
CA HIS A 55 2.68 -14.69 -1.92
C HIS A 55 3.66 -14.79 -3.09
N PRO A 56 4.93 -14.39 -3.00
CA PRO A 56 5.94 -15.04 -3.81
C PRO A 56 6.20 -16.41 -3.16
N GLY A 57 5.87 -17.45 -3.91
CA GLY A 57 6.08 -18.84 -3.49
C GLY A 57 7.57 -19.19 -3.40
N ARG A 58 7.82 -20.10 -2.46
CA ARG A 58 8.89 -21.12 -2.39
C ARG A 58 10.34 -20.68 -2.34
#